data_AF-A0A7X5N159-F1
#
_entry.id   AF-A0A7X5N159-F1
#
_cell.length_a   1.000
_cell.length_b   1.000
_cell.length_c   1.000
_cell.angle_alpha   90.00
_cell.angle_beta   90.00
_cell.angle_gamma   90.00
#
_symmetry.space_group_name_H-M   'P 1'
#
loop_
_entity.id
_entity.type
_entity.pdbx_description
1 polymer ?
#
loop_
_entity_poly.entity_id
_entity_poly.type
_entity_poly.pdbx_seq_one_letter_code
_entity_poly.pdbx_strand_id
1 'polypeptide(L)' 'GCGEVKFTGQVLPSAKLVSYEIDISRVINRKLVMAQSDARMLVDGREIYTANDLRVGMFTSTENF' A
#
# COMPACT_ATOMS: atom_id res chain seq x y z
N GLY A 1 3.28 6.24 -5.06
CA GLY A 1 3.26 7.37 -4.09
C GLY A 1 2.16 7.13 -3.08
N CYS A 2 2.10 7.92 -2.00
CA CYS A 2 1.06 7.84 -0.97
C CYS A 2 0.68 9.24 -0.48
N GLY A 3 -0.53 9.41 0.06
CA GLY A 3 -0.94 10.66 0.70
C GLY A 3 -0.46 10.72 2.15
N GLU A 4 -0.87 9.75 2.96
CA GLU A 4 -0.50 9.66 4.38
C GLU A 4 -0.02 8.25 4.72
N VAL A 5 1.03 8.17 5.55
CA VAL A 5 1.48 6.91 6.16
C VAL A 5 1.66 7.14 7.66
N LYS A 6 1.09 6.24 8.46
CA LYS A 6 1.26 6.25 9.92
C LYS A 6 1.88 4.95 10.39
N PHE A 7 2.87 5.09 11.27
CA PHE A 7 3.53 3.99 11.95
C PHE A 7 3.24 4.09 13.45
N THR A 8 2.53 3.10 14.01
CA THR A 8 2.13 3.10 15.44
C THR A 8 2.66 1.89 16.22
N GLY A 9 3.40 1.02 15.54
CA GLY A 9 4.03 -0.17 16.12
C GLY A 9 5.29 -0.56 15.36
N GLN A 10 5.76 -1.78 15.55
CA GLN A 10 6.95 -2.32 14.89
C GLN A 10 6.84 -3.84 14.74
N VAL A 11 7.60 -4.38 13.79
CA VAL A 11 7.79 -5.83 13.64
C VAL A 11 9.02 -6.24 14.45
N LEU A 12 8.82 -7.07 15.49
CA LEU A 12 9.93 -7.63 16.26
C LEU A 12 10.43 -8.93 15.63
N PRO A 13 11.70 -9.34 15.86
CA PRO A 13 12.23 -10.61 15.35
C PRO A 13 11.44 -11.87 15.76
N SER A 14 10.65 -11.78 16.84
CA SER A 14 9.79 -12.86 17.34
C SER A 14 8.41 -12.93 16.68
N ALA A 15 8.05 -11.94 15.85
CA ALA A 15 6.75 -11.91 15.17
C ALA A 15 6.63 -13.08 14.18
N LYS A 16 5.43 -13.64 14.05
CA LYS A 16 5.22 -14.85 13.24
C LYS A 16 4.62 -14.56 11.88
N LEU A 17 3.66 -13.62 11.82
CA LEU A 17 2.95 -13.31 10.59
C LEU A 17 2.77 -11.80 10.44
N VAL A 18 3.15 -11.31 9.27
CA VAL A 18 2.74 -9.99 8.79
C VAL A 18 1.61 -10.18 7.79
N SER A 19 0.52 -9.44 7.96
CA SER A 19 -0.60 -9.42 7.03
C SER A 19 -0.76 -8.04 6.42
N TYR A 20 -0.95 -8.00 5.11
CA TYR A 20 -1.24 -6.78 4.36
C TYR A 20 -2.67 -6.87 3.86
N GLU A 21 -3.45 -5.85 4.17
CA GLU A 21 -4.81 -5.70 3.66
C GLU A 21 -4.86 -4.43 2.82
N ILE A 22 -5.29 -4.58 1.57
CA ILE A 22 -5.33 -3.51 0.58
C ILE A 22 -6.76 -3.41 0.07
N ASP A 23 -7.35 -2.22 0.21
CA ASP A 23 -8.67 -1.91 -0.31
C ASP A 23 -8.55 -1.00 -1.54
N ILE A 24 -8.93 -1.53 -2.70
CA ILE A 24 -8.81 -0.81 -3.97
C ILE A 24 -9.99 0.16 -4.11
N SER A 25 -9.74 1.42 -3.78
CA SER A 25 -10.73 2.49 -3.88
C SER A 25 -11.06 2.85 -5.33
N ARG A 26 -10.06 2.83 -6.23
CA ARG A 26 -10.26 3.21 -7.64
C ARG A 26 -9.23 2.58 -8.58
N VAL A 27 -9.70 2.10 -9.73
CA VAL A 27 -8.86 1.72 -10.88
C VAL A 27 -9.13 2.67 -12.04
N ILE A 28 -8.08 3.26 -12.60
CA ILE A 28 -8.13 4.12 -13.78
C ILE A 28 -7.44 3.38 -14.92
N ASN A 29 -8.20 3.03 -15.95
CA ASN A 29 -7.69 2.33 -17.13
C ASN A 29 -7.90 3.20 -18.38
N ARG A 30 -6.95 4.10 -18.65
CA ARG A 30 -6.94 5.00 -19.83
C ARG A 30 -5.55 4.98 -20.47
N LYS A 31 -5.06 6.12 -20.97
CA LYS A 31 -3.68 6.26 -21.49
C LYS A 31 -2.61 5.88 -20.45
N LEU A 32 -2.92 6.09 -19.17
CA LEU A 32 -2.14 5.59 -18.03
C LEU A 32 -3.04 4.63 -17.24
N VAL A 33 -2.49 3.47 -16.90
CA VAL A 33 -3.14 2.52 -15.98
C VAL A 33 -2.67 2.84 -14.57
N MET A 34 -3.60 3.13 -13.66
CA MET A 34 -3.28 3.46 -12.28
C MET A 34 -4.30 2.86 -11.31
N ALA A 35 -3.84 2.36 -10.17
CA ALA A 35 -4.67 1.99 -9.04
C ALA A 35 -4.45 2.98 -7.88
N GLN A 36 -5.55 3.30 -7.19
CA GLN A 36 -5.57 4.05 -5.95
C GLN A 36 -6.21 3.19 -4.86
N SER A 37 -5.56 3.10 -3.70
CA SER A 37 -6.00 2.24 -2.60
C SER A 37 -5.67 2.82 -1.23
N ASP A 38 -6.40 2.39 -0.22
CA ASP A 38 -5.98 2.49 1.17
C ASP A 38 -5.52 1.11 1.64
N ALA A 39 -4.61 1.05 2.61
CA ALA A 39 -4.07 -0.19 3.10
C ALA A 39 -3.72 -0.14 4.58
N ARG A 40 -3.69 -1.32 5.19
CA ARG A 40 -3.19 -1.52 6.54
C ARG A 40 -2.28 -2.74 6.62
N MET A 41 -1.34 -2.67 7.54
CA MET A 41 -0.43 -3.77 7.85
C MET A 41 -0.60 -4.17 9.31
N LEU A 42 -0.75 -5.47 9.50
CA LEU A 42 -0.89 -6.10 10.79
C LEU A 42 0.33 -6.99 11.08
N VAL A 43 0.70 -7.07 12.36
CA VAL A 43 1.63 -8.07 12.91
C VAL A 43 0.86 -8.93 13.88
N ASP A 44 0.87 -10.24 13.65
CA ASP A 44 0.21 -11.24 14.50
C ASP A 44 -1.25 -10.86 14.83
N GLY A 45 -1.97 -10.30 13.86
CA GLY A 45 -3.37 -9.87 13.98
C GLY A 45 -3.59 -8.46 14.56
N ARG A 46 -2.53 -7.73 14.95
CA ARG A 46 -2.63 -6.34 15.42
C ARG A 46 -2.21 -5.37 14.34
N GLU A 47 -3.09 -4.43 14.00
CA GLU A 47 -2.78 -3.31 13.10
C GLU A 47 -1.68 -2.42 13.68
N ILE A 48 -0.64 -2.16 12.88
CA ILE A 48 0.49 -1.32 13.27
C ILE A 48 0.74 -0.19 12.28
N TYR A 49 0.47 -0.39 10.98
CA TYR A 49 0.64 0.64 9.96
C TYR A 49 -0.64 0.86 9.16
N THR A 50 -0.85 2.12 8.75
CA THR A 50 -1.91 2.51 7.82
C THR A 50 -1.32 3.37 6.72
N ALA A 51 -1.78 3.19 5.50
CA ALA A 51 -1.42 4.02 4.36
C ALA A 51 -2.68 4.43 3.61
N ASN A 52 -2.87 5.74 3.43
CA ASN A 52 -4.01 6.31 2.74
C ASN A 52 -3.56 6.93 1.41
N ASP A 53 -4.42 6.86 0.40
CA ASP A 53 -4.16 7.39 -0.95
C ASP A 53 -2.87 6.81 -1.57
N LEU A 54 -2.67 5.50 -1.44
CA LEU A 54 -1.64 4.78 -2.20
C LEU A 54 -1.97 4.87 -3.68
N ARG A 55 -0.97 5.22 -4.50
CA ARG A 55 -1.11 5.36 -5.95
C ARG A 55 0.01 4.60 -6.65
N VAL A 56 -0.37 3.65 -7.50
CA VAL A 56 0.54 2.82 -8.29
C VAL A 56 0.13 2.90 -9.75
N GLY A 57 1.05 3.35 -10.61
CA GLY A 57 0.87 3.38 -12.06
C GLY A 57 1.61 2.21 -12.73
N MET A 58 1.04 1.68 -13.80
CA MET A 58 1.70 0.72 -14.68
C MET A 58 2.07 1.41 -15.99
N PHE A 59 3.32 1.23 -16.40
CA PHE A 59 3.92 1.85 -17.58
C PHE A 59 4.47 0.77 -18.51
N THR A 60 4.30 0.95 -19.82
CA THR A 60 4.81 0.01 -20.83
C THR A 60 6.29 0.23 -21.15
N SER A 61 6.83 1.40 -20.81
CA SER A 61 8.26 1.73 -20.83
C SER A 61 8.57 2.64 -19.63
N THR A 62 9.72 2.40 -18.99
CA THR A 62 10.21 3.18 -17.84
C THR A 62 11.35 4.13 -18.21
N GLU A 63 11.68 4.30 -19.50
CA GLU A 63 12.82 5.11 -19.97
C GLU A 63 12.72 6.61 -19.62
N ASN A 64 11.52 7.08 -19.28
CA ASN A 64 11.24 8.48 -18.94
C ASN A 64 10.92 8.71 -17.45
N PHE A 65 11.23 7.74 -16.57
CA PHE A 65 11.14 7.83 -15.11
C PHE A 65 12.53 7.88 -14.49
#